data_AF-H3AQC4-F1
#
_entry.id   AF-H3AQC4-F1
#
_cell.length_a   1.000
_cell.length_b   1.000
_cell.length_c   1.000
_cell.angle_alpha   90.00
_cell.angle_beta   90.00
_cell.angle_gamma   90.00
#
_symmetry.space_group_name_H-M   'P 1'
#
loop_
_entity.id
_entity.type
_entity.pdbx_description
1 polymer ?
#
loop_
_entity_poly.entity_id
_entity_poly.type
_entity_poly.pdbx_seq_one_letter_code
_entity_poly.pdbx_strand_id
1 'polypeptide(L)'
;NSHLPSLFQAQKSWIERAFYKRECVHIITSIKDPHRCCCGRLIGQHVGLPPSISITNNEKNEGRLSRHDTLAEKWSISKHTQLSPTDAFGTIEFQGGGHSNKAMYVRVSYDTKPDLILHLMTKEWILELPKLLISVHGGLQNFELQPKLKQVFGKGLIKAAMTTGAWIFTGGVNTGVIRHVGDALKDHASKSRGKICTIGIAPWGIVENQEDLIGKDVVRPYQTMSNPLSKLTVLNSMHSHFILADNGTTGKYGAEVKLRRQLEKHISLQKINTKRCFRFFFCISNSIFYNSSWVACEISFPGIGQGVPVVALIVEGGPNVISIVLEYLRDTPPVPVVVCDGSGRASDILAFGHKYSEEGG
;
A
#
# COMPACT_ATOMS: atom_id res chain seq x y z
N ASN A 1 -4.17 -42.83 14.71
CA ASN A 1 -4.66 -42.05 13.55
C ASN A 1 -4.29 -40.58 13.67
N SER A 2 -3.05 -40.25 13.33
CA SER A 2 -2.59 -38.88 13.16
C SER A 2 -3.08 -38.37 11.80
N HIS A 3 -4.18 -37.61 11.79
CA HIS A 3 -4.59 -36.86 10.61
C HIS A 3 -3.50 -35.81 10.31
N LEU A 4 -2.71 -36.03 9.25
CA LEU A 4 -1.95 -34.95 8.65
C LEU A 4 -2.96 -33.90 8.14
N PRO A 5 -2.83 -32.61 8.50
CA PRO A 5 -3.68 -31.58 7.93
C PRO A 5 -3.46 -31.52 6.42
N SER A 6 -4.55 -31.30 5.67
CA SER A 6 -4.47 -31.05 4.22
C SER A 6 -3.53 -29.86 3.94
N LEU A 7 -2.87 -29.84 2.79
CA LEU A 7 -1.94 -28.75 2.41
C LEU A 7 -2.59 -27.37 2.57
N PHE A 8 -3.87 -27.24 2.23
CA PHE A 8 -4.68 -26.04 2.42
C PHE A 8 -4.89 -25.64 3.89
N GLN A 9 -5.06 -26.61 4.80
CA GLN A 9 -5.23 -26.36 6.23
C GLN A 9 -3.89 -26.00 6.90
N ALA A 10 -2.80 -26.61 6.45
CA ALA A 10 -1.44 -26.26 6.88
C ALA A 10 -1.04 -24.84 6.44
N GLN A 11 -1.41 -24.47 5.21
CA GLN A 11 -1.19 -23.16 4.62
C GLN A 11 -1.93 -22.05 5.40
N LYS A 12 -3.22 -22.25 5.70
CA LYS A 12 -4.03 -21.29 6.48
C LYS A 12 -3.57 -21.10 7.92
N SER A 13 -2.99 -22.14 8.53
CA SER A 13 -2.36 -22.04 9.86
C SER A 13 -1.09 -21.17 9.89
N TRP A 14 -0.51 -20.88 8.73
CA TRP A 14 0.74 -20.13 8.64
C TRP A 14 0.51 -18.64 8.85
N ILE A 15 -0.54 -18.05 8.26
CA ILE A 15 -0.85 -16.61 8.38
C ILE A 15 -1.00 -16.20 9.86
N GLU A 16 -1.73 -17.00 10.65
CA GLU A 16 -1.93 -16.75 12.09
C GLU A 16 -0.64 -16.79 12.91
N ARG A 17 0.35 -17.59 12.48
CA ARG A 17 1.64 -17.72 13.17
C ARG A 17 2.68 -16.72 12.67
N ALA A 18 2.57 -16.30 11.41
CA ALA A 18 3.53 -15.43 10.75
C ALA A 18 3.24 -13.94 10.99
N PHE A 19 1.97 -13.56 11.10
CA PHE A 19 1.56 -12.16 11.20
C PHE A 19 0.95 -11.80 12.55
N TYR A 20 1.30 -10.61 13.00
CA TYR A 20 0.86 -10.04 14.27
C TYR A 20 0.10 -8.74 14.01
N LYS A 21 -0.81 -8.40 14.90
CA LYS A 21 -1.44 -7.07 15.02
C LYS A 21 -0.86 -6.30 16.21
N ARG A 22 -1.15 -5.01 16.31
CA ARG A 22 -0.74 -4.18 17.46
C ARG A 22 -1.94 -3.49 18.09
N GLU A 23 -1.96 -3.46 19.42
CA GLU A 23 -3.00 -2.77 20.17
C GLU A 23 -2.37 -1.86 21.22
N CYS A 24 -2.96 -0.67 21.40
CA CYS A 24 -2.49 0.27 22.41
C CYS A 24 -2.90 -0.23 23.80
N VAL A 25 -1.91 -0.53 24.63
CA VAL A 25 -2.08 -1.11 25.98
C VAL A 25 -1.76 -0.13 27.10
N HIS A 26 -1.31 1.08 26.79
CA HIS A 26 -1.08 2.13 27.79
C HIS A 26 -1.83 3.41 27.40
N ILE A 27 -2.54 4.00 28.35
CA ILE A 27 -3.32 5.22 28.14
C ILE A 27 -2.45 6.42 28.52
N ILE A 28 -2.10 7.23 27.52
CA ILE A 28 -1.47 8.54 27.70
C ILE A 28 -2.40 9.57 27.09
N THR A 29 -2.91 10.50 27.89
CA THR A 29 -3.87 11.51 27.44
C THR A 29 -3.23 12.45 26.41
N SER A 30 -4.02 12.85 25.41
CA SER A 30 -3.59 13.80 24.41
C SER A 30 -3.69 15.22 24.95
N ILE A 31 -2.62 16.01 24.79
CA ILE A 31 -2.60 17.44 25.16
C ILE A 31 -3.69 18.23 24.41
N LYS A 32 -4.03 17.80 23.19
CA LYS A 32 -5.05 18.47 22.34
C LYS A 32 -6.49 18.13 22.71
N ASP A 33 -6.71 16.97 23.32
CA ASP A 33 -8.04 16.44 23.62
C ASP A 33 -7.94 15.52 24.86
N PRO A 34 -8.30 16.00 26.06
CA PRO A 34 -8.22 15.24 27.30
C PRO A 34 -9.04 13.95 27.31
N HIS A 35 -10.04 13.82 26.43
CA HIS A 35 -10.88 12.62 26.33
C HIS A 35 -10.29 11.54 25.42
N ARG A 36 -9.14 11.80 24.77
CA ARG A 36 -8.46 10.87 23.86
C ARG A 36 -7.09 10.46 24.36
N CYS A 37 -6.78 9.18 24.15
CA CYS A 37 -5.41 8.70 24.23
C CYS A 37 -4.59 9.21 23.04
N CYS A 38 -3.28 9.34 23.22
CA CYS A 38 -2.32 9.65 22.18
C CYS A 38 -2.33 8.64 21.02
N CYS A 39 -2.88 7.43 21.20
CA CYS A 39 -3.11 6.50 20.10
C CYS A 39 -4.24 6.94 19.15
N GLY A 40 -5.15 7.82 19.61
CA GLY A 40 -6.29 8.35 18.84
C GLY A 40 -7.67 7.84 19.31
N ARG A 41 -7.70 6.75 20.09
CA ARG A 41 -8.93 6.20 20.68
C ARG A 41 -9.42 7.07 21.83
N LEU A 42 -10.74 7.06 22.06
CA LEU A 42 -11.32 7.61 23.29
C LEU A 42 -10.87 6.78 24.49
N ILE A 43 -10.73 7.41 25.66
CA ILE A 43 -10.27 6.71 26.88
C ILE A 43 -11.18 5.51 27.20
N GLY A 44 -12.51 5.67 27.06
CA GLY A 44 -13.49 4.60 27.28
C GLY A 44 -13.44 3.44 26.26
N GLN A 45 -12.69 3.57 25.14
CA GLN A 45 -12.51 2.50 24.16
C GLN A 45 -11.33 1.57 24.48
N HIS A 46 -10.56 1.87 25.52
CA HIS A 46 -9.51 0.97 26.02
C HIS A 46 -10.15 -0.04 26.99
N VAL A 47 -10.32 -1.29 26.55
CA VAL A 47 -10.88 -2.36 27.38
C VAL A 47 -9.84 -2.88 28.38
N GLY A 48 -10.21 -3.00 29.65
CA GLY A 48 -9.42 -3.72 30.66
C GLY A 48 -8.16 -3.01 31.18
N LEU A 49 -7.96 -1.74 30.86
CA LEU A 49 -6.83 -0.96 31.35
C LEU A 49 -7.31 0.04 32.40
N PRO A 50 -6.85 -0.04 33.67
CA PRO A 50 -7.00 1.10 34.56
C PRO A 50 -6.25 2.28 33.90
N PRO A 51 -6.83 3.48 33.84
CA PRO A 51 -6.12 4.62 33.29
C PRO A 51 -4.88 4.84 34.16
N SER A 52 -3.70 4.64 33.58
CA SER A 52 -2.44 5.12 34.16
C SER A 52 -2.46 6.63 34.00
N ILE A 53 -3.17 7.30 34.90
CA ILE A 53 -3.43 8.71 34.76
C ILE A 53 -2.13 9.48 35.03
N SER A 54 -1.40 9.86 33.98
CA SER A 54 -0.47 10.99 34.02
C SER A 54 -1.30 12.27 33.89
N ILE A 55 -2.01 12.62 34.97
CA ILE A 55 -2.74 13.89 35.10
C ILE A 55 -1.68 15.01 35.11
N THR A 56 -1.71 15.88 34.12
CA THR A 56 -1.17 17.24 34.27
C THR A 56 -2.21 18.06 35.02
N ASN A 57 -2.20 17.99 36.36
CA ASN A 57 -2.98 18.89 37.20
C ASN A 57 -2.31 20.26 37.15
N ASN A 58 -2.92 21.19 36.42
CA ASN A 58 -2.79 22.60 36.75
C ASN A 58 -3.66 22.87 37.97
N GLU A 59 -3.15 22.57 39.16
CA GLU A 59 -3.71 23.09 40.40
C GLU A 59 -2.61 23.82 41.19
N LYS A 60 -2.84 25.12 41.38
CA LYS A 60 -2.12 25.95 42.34
C LYS A 60 -2.27 25.31 43.72
N ASN A 61 -1.18 24.82 44.31
CA ASN A 61 -0.93 24.96 45.74
C ASN A 61 0.50 24.60 46.12
N GLU A 62 1.08 25.47 46.94
CA GLU A 62 2.43 25.40 47.48
C GLU A 62 2.59 24.23 48.48
N GLY A 63 3.74 23.56 48.44
CA GLY A 63 4.09 22.54 49.43
C GLY A 63 5.31 21.73 49.02
N ARG A 64 6.50 22.16 49.45
CA ARG A 64 7.82 21.56 49.21
C ARG A 64 7.85 20.04 49.49
N LEU A 65 8.36 19.23 48.55
CA LEU A 65 9.40 18.19 48.75
C LEU A 65 9.65 17.34 47.47
N SER A 66 10.95 17.13 47.18
CA SER A 66 11.58 16.26 46.15
C SER A 66 11.48 16.66 44.67
N ARG A 67 12.60 17.22 44.17
CA ARG A 67 12.93 17.35 42.74
C ARG A 67 13.24 15.96 42.18
N HIS A 68 12.32 15.40 41.40
CA HIS A 68 12.66 14.53 40.29
C HIS A 68 11.73 14.92 39.15
N ASP A 69 12.29 15.61 38.14
CA ASP A 69 11.64 15.86 36.86
C ASP A 69 11.28 14.51 36.21
N THR A 70 10.10 13.98 36.50
CA THR A 70 9.49 12.97 35.64
C THR A 70 8.94 13.70 34.42
N LEU A 71 9.78 13.87 33.39
CA LEU A 71 9.35 14.25 32.06
C LEU A 71 8.07 13.46 31.72
N ALA A 72 6.96 14.16 31.48
CA ALA A 72 5.70 13.54 31.09
C ALA A 72 5.96 12.52 29.98
N GLU A 73 5.65 11.24 30.23
CA GLU A 73 6.04 10.17 29.32
C GLU A 73 5.41 10.40 27.94
N LYS A 74 6.24 10.49 26.90
CA LYS A 74 5.77 10.67 25.53
C LYS A 74 5.32 9.34 24.95
N TRP A 75 4.08 9.30 24.46
CA TRP A 75 3.55 8.12 23.77
C TRP A 75 4.40 7.74 22.57
N SER A 76 4.68 6.45 22.45
CA SER A 76 5.50 5.82 21.43
C SER A 76 4.99 4.42 21.13
N ILE A 77 5.06 4.03 19.87
CA ILE A 77 4.53 2.75 19.40
C ILE A 77 5.23 1.58 20.10
N SER A 78 6.55 1.64 20.27
CA SER A 78 7.34 0.54 20.85
C SER A 78 7.05 0.25 22.32
N LYS A 79 6.75 1.28 23.13
CA LYS A 79 6.51 1.12 24.57
C LYS A 79 5.04 0.91 24.92
N HIS A 80 4.14 1.55 24.17
CA HIS A 80 2.74 1.68 24.56
C HIS A 80 1.79 0.77 23.77
N THR A 81 2.32 -0.04 22.85
CA THR A 81 1.55 -1.04 22.10
C THR A 81 2.05 -2.44 22.37
N GLN A 82 1.15 -3.41 22.35
CA GLN A 82 1.45 -4.83 22.48
C GLN A 82 1.18 -5.56 21.16
N LEU A 83 2.05 -6.51 20.83
CA LEU A 83 1.87 -7.42 19.72
C LEU A 83 1.01 -8.61 20.15
N SER A 84 0.10 -9.03 19.27
CA SER A 84 -0.64 -10.29 19.41
C SER A 84 -0.82 -10.91 18.02
N PRO A 85 -1.09 -12.23 17.89
CA PRO A 85 -1.40 -12.85 16.60
C PRO A 85 -2.52 -12.10 15.86
N THR A 86 -2.42 -12.03 14.53
CA THR A 86 -3.45 -11.36 13.73
C THR A 86 -4.78 -12.11 13.79
N ASP A 87 -5.87 -11.34 13.81
CA ASP A 87 -7.25 -11.83 13.88
C ASP A 87 -8.09 -11.36 12.69
N ALA A 88 -7.50 -10.66 11.71
CA ALA A 88 -8.20 -10.05 10.59
C ALA A 88 -7.48 -10.39 9.27
N PHE A 89 -7.93 -11.45 8.61
CA PHE A 89 -7.48 -11.83 7.28
C PHE A 89 -8.52 -12.71 6.57
N GLY A 90 -8.56 -12.65 5.24
CA GLY A 90 -9.49 -13.42 4.45
C GLY A 90 -9.85 -12.71 3.14
N THR A 91 -11.14 -12.70 2.79
CA THR A 91 -11.64 -12.01 1.60
C THR A 91 -12.64 -10.91 1.98
N ILE A 92 -12.46 -9.72 1.44
CA ILE A 92 -13.44 -8.64 1.47
C ILE A 92 -14.39 -8.82 0.29
N GLU A 93 -15.69 -8.75 0.54
CA GLU A 93 -16.72 -8.65 -0.48
C GLU A 93 -17.36 -7.26 -0.45
N PHE A 94 -17.06 -6.44 -1.45
CA PHE A 94 -17.51 -5.05 -1.49
C PHE A 94 -19.01 -4.96 -1.79
N GLN A 95 -19.72 -4.19 -0.98
CA GLN A 95 -21.15 -3.90 -1.09
C GLN A 95 -21.39 -2.44 -1.51
N GLY A 96 -22.50 -2.20 -2.20
CA GLY A 96 -22.93 -0.84 -2.59
C GLY A 96 -22.47 -0.37 -3.97
N GLY A 97 -21.89 -1.26 -4.79
CA GLY A 97 -21.60 -1.00 -6.21
C GLY A 97 -22.45 -1.87 -7.15
N GLY A 98 -22.47 -1.54 -8.44
CA GLY A 98 -23.16 -2.37 -9.46
C GLY A 98 -22.54 -3.75 -9.70
N HIS A 99 -21.42 -4.07 -9.04
CA HIS A 99 -20.71 -5.35 -9.10
C HIS A 99 -20.13 -5.68 -7.72
N SER A 100 -20.21 -6.94 -7.29
CA SER A 100 -19.57 -7.45 -6.06
C SER A 100 -18.10 -7.80 -6.32
N ASN A 101 -17.23 -6.80 -6.21
CA ASN A 101 -15.79 -7.04 -6.28
C ASN A 101 -15.30 -7.75 -5.01
N LYS A 102 -14.37 -8.69 -5.18
CA LYS A 102 -13.71 -9.40 -4.09
C LYS A 102 -12.23 -9.06 -4.03
N ALA A 103 -11.72 -8.87 -2.82
CA ALA A 103 -10.31 -8.61 -2.58
C ALA A 103 -9.77 -9.45 -1.42
N MET A 104 -8.57 -10.00 -1.54
CA MET A 104 -7.91 -10.65 -0.42
C MET A 104 -7.33 -9.59 0.53
N TYR A 105 -7.35 -9.82 1.83
CA TYR A 105 -6.77 -8.88 2.79
C TYR A 105 -6.08 -9.57 3.96
N VAL A 106 -5.15 -8.85 4.57
CA VAL A 106 -4.51 -9.22 5.83
C VAL A 106 -4.21 -7.97 6.67
N ARG A 107 -4.45 -8.04 7.98
CA ARG A 107 -3.95 -7.08 8.96
C ARG A 107 -2.58 -7.53 9.47
N VAL A 108 -1.58 -6.66 9.34
CA VAL A 108 -0.19 -6.96 9.71
C VAL A 108 0.40 -5.82 10.52
N SER A 109 1.39 -6.12 11.35
CA SER A 109 2.09 -5.09 12.10
C SER A 109 2.95 -4.23 11.17
N TYR A 110 3.07 -2.94 11.47
CA TYR A 110 3.84 -1.97 10.68
C TYR A 110 5.34 -2.32 10.55
N ASP A 111 5.88 -3.16 11.43
CA ASP A 111 7.27 -3.62 11.45
C ASP A 111 7.43 -5.09 11.02
N THR A 112 6.39 -5.68 10.42
CA THR A 112 6.45 -7.01 9.81
C THR A 112 7.55 -7.05 8.74
N LYS A 113 8.33 -8.13 8.74
CA LYS A 113 9.42 -8.28 7.77
C LYS A 113 8.88 -8.47 6.34
N PRO A 114 9.50 -7.85 5.31
CA PRO A 114 8.99 -7.87 3.95
C PRO A 114 9.04 -9.24 3.27
N ASP A 115 9.92 -10.15 3.71
CA ASP A 115 10.01 -11.53 3.22
C ASP A 115 8.73 -12.32 3.52
N LEU A 116 8.16 -12.15 4.70
CA LEU A 116 6.89 -12.78 5.07
C LEU A 116 5.73 -12.25 4.21
N ILE A 117 5.71 -10.94 3.94
CA ILE A 117 4.68 -10.33 3.09
C ILE A 117 4.82 -10.81 1.64
N LEU A 118 6.03 -10.88 1.10
CA LEU A 118 6.24 -11.42 -0.24
C LEU A 118 5.88 -12.92 -0.32
N HIS A 119 6.17 -13.69 0.74
CA HIS A 119 5.73 -15.08 0.86
C HIS A 119 4.21 -15.19 0.82
N LEU A 120 3.50 -14.37 1.60
CA LEU A 120 2.03 -14.29 1.55
C LEU A 120 1.56 -14.03 0.12
N MET A 121 2.10 -13.02 -0.55
CA MET A 121 1.67 -12.64 -1.89
C MET A 121 1.89 -13.76 -2.92
N THR A 122 3.05 -14.41 -2.89
CA THR A 122 3.43 -15.39 -3.93
C THR A 122 2.97 -16.82 -3.63
N LYS A 123 2.86 -17.20 -2.35
CA LYS A 123 2.51 -18.57 -1.93
C LYS A 123 1.06 -18.68 -1.49
N GLU A 124 0.58 -17.74 -0.68
CA GLU A 124 -0.79 -17.77 -0.12
C GLU A 124 -1.82 -17.19 -1.08
N TRP A 125 -1.51 -16.02 -1.67
CA TRP A 125 -2.38 -15.37 -2.66
C TRP A 125 -2.11 -15.83 -4.09
N ILE A 126 -1.09 -16.68 -4.29
CA ILE A 126 -0.76 -17.30 -5.59
C ILE A 126 -0.53 -16.23 -6.67
N LEU A 127 0.14 -15.13 -6.30
CA LEU A 127 0.51 -14.09 -7.24
C LEU A 127 1.85 -14.42 -7.91
N GLU A 128 1.87 -14.39 -9.23
CA GLU A 128 3.12 -14.43 -9.98
C GLU A 128 3.94 -13.16 -9.71
N LEU A 129 5.25 -13.34 -9.46
CA LEU A 129 6.17 -12.23 -9.26
C LEU A 129 6.11 -11.28 -10.47
N PRO A 130 5.97 -9.97 -10.27
CA PRO A 130 5.71 -9.05 -11.37
C PRO A 130 7.00 -8.79 -12.16
N LYS A 131 6.84 -8.44 -13.44
CA LYS A 131 7.97 -7.98 -14.27
C LYS A 131 8.29 -6.50 -14.05
N LEU A 132 7.42 -5.77 -13.38
CA LEU A 132 7.53 -4.34 -13.05
C LEU A 132 6.65 -4.04 -11.84
N LEU A 133 7.13 -3.21 -10.92
CA LEU A 133 6.34 -2.67 -9.81
C LEU A 133 6.10 -1.17 -10.03
N ILE A 134 4.84 -0.77 -10.15
CA ILE A 134 4.43 0.63 -10.27
C ILE A 134 3.91 1.10 -8.91
N SER A 135 4.64 1.98 -8.24
CA SER A 135 4.26 2.53 -6.94
C SER A 135 3.65 3.92 -7.10
N VAL A 136 2.33 4.04 -6.94
CA VAL A 136 1.61 5.30 -7.11
C VAL A 136 1.53 6.07 -5.80
N HIS A 137 1.91 7.35 -5.83
CA HIS A 137 1.85 8.28 -4.71
C HIS A 137 1.21 9.60 -5.14
N GLY A 138 0.74 10.36 -4.14
CA GLY A 138 0.29 11.73 -4.35
C GLY A 138 -0.66 12.23 -3.28
N GLY A 139 -1.60 13.11 -3.65
CA GLY A 139 -2.56 13.71 -2.74
C GLY A 139 -3.43 12.73 -1.96
N LEU A 140 -3.51 12.93 -0.63
CA LEU A 140 -4.44 12.20 0.25
C LEU A 140 -5.86 12.79 0.22
N GLN A 141 -5.97 14.10 0.01
CA GLN A 141 -7.26 14.80 -0.10
C GLN A 141 -7.82 14.68 -1.51
N ASN A 142 -9.15 14.66 -1.64
CA ASN A 142 -9.81 14.64 -2.94
C ASN A 142 -9.53 15.93 -3.72
N PHE A 143 -9.28 15.75 -5.02
CA PHE A 143 -9.06 16.83 -5.97
C PHE A 143 -9.53 16.36 -7.35
N GLU A 144 -9.82 17.32 -8.23
CA GLU A 144 -10.25 17.05 -9.59
C GLU A 144 -9.08 17.21 -10.55
N LEU A 145 -8.82 16.19 -11.37
CA LEU A 145 -7.88 16.29 -12.49
C LEU A 145 -8.59 16.90 -13.70
N GLN A 146 -7.86 17.66 -14.51
CA GLN A 146 -8.37 18.09 -15.81
C GLN A 146 -8.78 16.86 -16.65
N PRO A 147 -9.93 16.87 -17.36
CA PRO A 147 -10.46 15.69 -18.03
C PRO A 147 -9.47 15.02 -19.01
N LYS A 148 -8.73 15.83 -19.78
CA LYS A 148 -7.69 15.34 -20.70
C LYS A 148 -6.57 14.62 -19.94
N LEU A 149 -6.11 15.19 -18.83
CA LEU A 149 -5.07 14.61 -18.00
C LEU A 149 -5.55 13.32 -17.30
N LYS A 150 -6.77 13.33 -16.74
CA LYS A 150 -7.41 12.15 -16.14
C LYS A 150 -7.47 10.99 -17.14
N GLN A 151 -7.85 11.27 -18.38
CA GLN A 151 -7.92 10.27 -19.44
C GLN A 151 -6.52 9.71 -19.81
N VAL A 152 -5.52 10.58 -19.99
CA VAL A 152 -4.15 10.16 -20.34
C VAL A 152 -3.53 9.36 -19.21
N PHE A 153 -3.64 9.84 -17.97
CA PHE A 153 -3.18 9.16 -16.76
C PHE A 153 -3.81 7.77 -16.64
N GLY A 154 -5.15 7.69 -16.66
CA GLY A 154 -5.86 6.43 -16.49
C GLY A 154 -5.53 5.42 -17.59
N LYS A 155 -5.61 5.82 -18.87
CA LYS A 155 -5.29 4.92 -19.99
C LYS A 155 -3.81 4.49 -19.98
N GLY A 156 -2.90 5.41 -19.69
CA GLY A 156 -1.45 5.14 -19.64
C GLY A 156 -1.11 4.13 -18.54
N LEU A 157 -1.61 4.35 -17.32
CA LEU A 157 -1.37 3.45 -16.17
C LEU A 157 -1.89 2.03 -16.45
N ILE A 158 -3.13 1.92 -16.92
CA ILE A 158 -3.76 0.63 -17.24
C ILE A 158 -2.98 -0.07 -18.37
N LYS A 159 -2.63 0.65 -19.44
CA LYS A 159 -1.92 0.07 -20.57
C LYS A 159 -0.53 -0.44 -20.18
N ALA A 160 0.21 0.34 -19.39
CA ALA A 160 1.52 -0.05 -18.87
C ALA A 160 1.40 -1.33 -18.03
N ALA A 161 0.49 -1.34 -17.05
CA ALA A 161 0.33 -2.47 -16.14
C ALA A 161 -0.07 -3.77 -16.87
N MET A 162 -1.01 -3.71 -17.81
CA MET A 162 -1.43 -4.89 -18.57
C MET A 162 -0.33 -5.42 -19.49
N THR A 163 0.40 -4.52 -20.16
CA THR A 163 1.36 -4.90 -21.20
C THR A 163 2.59 -5.56 -20.59
N THR A 164 3.02 -5.11 -19.41
CA THR A 164 4.18 -5.67 -18.71
C THR A 164 3.80 -6.78 -17.72
N GLY A 165 2.54 -6.89 -17.32
CA GLY A 165 2.16 -7.70 -16.15
C GLY A 165 2.71 -7.10 -14.85
N ALA A 166 2.54 -5.78 -14.68
CA ALA A 166 3.00 -5.09 -13.48
C ALA A 166 2.06 -5.29 -12.29
N TRP A 167 2.62 -5.23 -11.10
CA TRP A 167 1.83 -4.94 -9.90
C TRP A 167 1.73 -3.43 -9.70
N ILE A 168 0.56 -2.96 -9.25
CA ILE A 168 0.33 -1.56 -8.89
C ILE A 168 0.20 -1.44 -7.37
N PHE A 169 1.11 -0.74 -6.73
CA PHE A 169 1.03 -0.38 -5.31
C PHE A 169 0.40 1.00 -5.13
N THR A 170 -0.50 1.11 -4.16
CA THR A 170 -1.21 2.35 -3.84
C THR A 170 -1.47 2.44 -2.33
N GLY A 171 -2.03 3.57 -1.87
CA GLY A 171 -2.49 3.72 -0.47
C GLY A 171 -3.77 2.95 -0.12
N GLY A 172 -4.44 2.30 -1.08
CA GLY A 172 -5.62 1.44 -0.85
C GLY A 172 -6.93 2.14 -0.45
N VAL A 173 -6.88 3.29 0.19
CA VAL A 173 -8.06 4.06 0.60
C VAL A 173 -8.67 4.85 -0.56
N ASN A 174 -9.99 5.03 -0.57
CA ASN A 174 -10.71 5.67 -1.67
C ASN A 174 -10.70 7.20 -1.60
N THR A 175 -9.51 7.80 -1.50
CA THR A 175 -9.32 9.25 -1.47
C THR A 175 -8.21 9.72 -2.40
N GLY A 176 -8.26 11.00 -2.78
CA GLY A 176 -7.23 11.68 -3.56
C GLY A 176 -6.84 10.94 -4.84
N VAL A 177 -5.55 10.69 -5.04
CA VAL A 177 -5.05 10.02 -6.26
C VAL A 177 -5.62 8.62 -6.42
N ILE A 178 -5.83 7.89 -5.33
CA ILE A 178 -6.24 6.49 -5.36
C ILE A 178 -7.67 6.38 -5.91
N ARG A 179 -8.52 7.40 -5.69
CA ARG A 179 -9.84 7.50 -6.35
C ARG A 179 -9.70 7.52 -7.88
N HIS A 180 -8.79 8.34 -8.43
CA HIS A 180 -8.55 8.41 -9.88
C HIS A 180 -7.97 7.10 -10.44
N VAL A 181 -7.12 6.41 -9.68
CA VAL A 181 -6.64 5.05 -10.03
C VAL A 181 -7.80 4.05 -10.05
N GLY A 182 -8.69 4.10 -9.06
CA GLY A 182 -9.88 3.27 -9.00
C GLY A 182 -10.82 3.50 -10.18
N ASP A 183 -11.08 4.76 -10.54
CA ASP A 183 -11.87 5.12 -11.73
C ASP A 183 -11.27 4.49 -13.01
N ALA A 184 -9.95 4.59 -13.19
CA ALA A 184 -9.27 4.00 -14.34
C ALA A 184 -9.37 2.47 -14.38
N LEU A 185 -9.27 1.80 -13.23
CA LEU A 185 -9.45 0.36 -13.09
C LEU A 185 -10.90 -0.06 -13.40
N LYS A 186 -11.88 0.72 -12.95
CA LYS A 186 -13.30 0.48 -13.20
C LYS A 186 -13.65 0.60 -14.68
N ASP A 187 -13.18 1.66 -15.32
CA ASP A 187 -13.34 1.88 -16.75
C ASP A 187 -12.70 0.75 -17.57
N HIS A 188 -11.56 0.23 -17.11
CA HIS A 188 -10.91 -0.90 -17.74
C HIS A 188 -11.69 -2.21 -17.59
N ALA A 189 -12.14 -2.53 -16.38
CA ALA A 189 -12.88 -3.76 -16.07
C ALA A 189 -14.18 -3.89 -16.89
N SER A 190 -14.83 -2.76 -17.19
CA SER A 190 -16.03 -2.76 -18.05
C SER A 190 -15.75 -3.08 -19.53
N LYS A 191 -14.50 -2.91 -19.99
CA LYS A 191 -14.11 -3.00 -21.42
C LYS A 191 -13.25 -4.22 -21.74
N SER A 192 -12.66 -4.87 -20.75
CA SER A 192 -11.70 -5.97 -20.94
C SER A 192 -11.80 -7.02 -19.84
N ARG A 193 -11.36 -8.24 -20.14
CA ARG A 193 -11.30 -9.37 -19.19
C ARG A 193 -9.98 -9.48 -18.41
N GLY A 194 -8.97 -8.67 -18.74
CA GLY A 194 -7.67 -8.74 -18.08
C GLY A 194 -7.74 -8.22 -16.64
N LYS A 195 -7.40 -9.08 -15.66
CA LYS A 195 -7.36 -8.68 -14.24
C LYS A 195 -6.01 -8.05 -13.92
N ILE A 196 -6.02 -6.80 -13.49
CA ILE A 196 -4.81 -6.08 -13.05
C ILE A 196 -4.58 -6.38 -11.56
N CYS A 197 -3.33 -6.65 -11.20
CA CYS A 197 -2.94 -6.86 -9.81
C CYS A 197 -2.68 -5.49 -9.14
N THR A 198 -3.70 -4.98 -8.45
CA THR A 198 -3.62 -3.73 -7.69
C THR A 198 -3.68 -4.03 -6.20
N ILE A 199 -2.64 -3.62 -5.47
CA ILE A 199 -2.47 -3.88 -4.05
C ILE A 199 -2.52 -2.56 -3.29
N GLY A 200 -3.47 -2.46 -2.35
CA GLY A 200 -3.62 -1.33 -1.45
C GLY A 200 -2.86 -1.58 -0.15
N ILE A 201 -1.89 -0.73 0.17
CA ILE A 201 -1.19 -0.76 1.46
C ILE A 201 -1.69 0.43 2.27
N ALA A 202 -2.57 0.16 3.23
CA ALA A 202 -3.28 1.18 3.99
C ALA A 202 -3.02 1.01 5.51
N PRO A 203 -3.00 2.08 6.31
CA PRO A 203 -3.06 1.95 7.76
C PRO A 203 -4.38 1.30 8.19
N TRP A 204 -4.33 0.30 9.07
CA TRP A 204 -5.53 -0.30 9.67
C TRP A 204 -6.39 0.76 10.35
N GLY A 205 -5.79 1.58 11.21
CA GLY A 205 -6.51 2.54 12.05
C GLY A 205 -7.25 3.68 11.35
N ILE A 206 -7.13 3.83 10.03
CA ILE A 206 -7.90 4.83 9.25
C ILE A 206 -9.04 4.20 8.45
N VAL A 207 -9.15 2.87 8.44
CA VAL A 207 -10.16 2.15 7.68
C VAL A 207 -11.50 2.28 8.40
N GLU A 208 -12.50 2.81 7.71
CA GLU A 208 -13.89 2.86 8.18
C GLU A 208 -14.44 1.45 8.36
N ASN A 209 -15.20 1.18 9.42
CA ASN A 209 -15.80 -0.13 9.74
C ASN A 209 -14.77 -1.27 9.76
N GLN A 210 -13.56 -0.99 10.23
CA GLN A 210 -12.48 -1.98 10.33
C GLN A 210 -12.87 -3.18 11.22
N GLU A 211 -13.76 -2.97 12.19
CA GLU A 211 -14.24 -4.02 13.10
C GLU A 211 -15.02 -5.13 12.38
N ASP A 212 -15.71 -4.80 11.28
CA ASP A 212 -16.40 -5.79 10.44
C ASP A 212 -15.43 -6.69 9.67
N LEU A 213 -14.18 -6.24 9.50
CA LEU A 213 -13.10 -7.00 8.86
C LEU A 213 -12.38 -7.94 9.85
N ILE A 214 -12.78 -7.99 11.12
CA ILE A 214 -12.20 -8.94 12.07
C ILE A 214 -12.74 -10.34 11.78
N GLY A 215 -11.84 -11.30 11.63
CA GLY A 215 -12.14 -12.69 11.37
C GLY A 215 -10.96 -13.40 10.71
N LYS A 216 -10.87 -14.71 10.96
CA LYS A 216 -9.78 -15.56 10.50
C LYS A 216 -10.23 -16.39 9.30
N ASP A 217 -9.67 -16.13 8.13
CA ASP A 217 -9.99 -16.81 6.87
C ASP A 217 -11.48 -16.77 6.51
N VAL A 218 -12.11 -15.62 6.73
CA VAL A 218 -13.55 -15.43 6.45
C VAL A 218 -13.77 -14.45 5.32
N VAL A 219 -14.90 -14.62 4.64
CA VAL A 219 -15.44 -13.61 3.73
C VAL A 219 -16.19 -12.59 4.56
N ARG A 220 -15.76 -11.32 4.52
CA ARG A 220 -16.43 -10.22 5.23
C ARG A 220 -17.07 -9.26 4.23
N PRO A 221 -18.38 -8.98 4.35
CA PRO A 221 -19.00 -7.91 3.60
C PRO A 221 -18.43 -6.56 4.04
N TYR A 222 -18.15 -5.67 3.10
CA TYR A 222 -17.63 -4.34 3.39
C TYR A 222 -18.36 -3.26 2.60
N GLN A 223 -18.93 -2.30 3.30
CA GLN A 223 -19.67 -1.20 2.68
C GLN A 223 -18.73 -0.05 2.34
N THR A 224 -18.83 0.48 1.12
CA THR A 224 -18.01 1.62 0.68
C THR A 224 -18.68 2.98 0.88
N MET A 225 -19.69 3.05 1.74
CA MET A 225 -20.38 4.30 2.06
C MET A 225 -19.55 5.09 3.08
N SER A 226 -19.04 6.25 2.69
CA SER A 226 -18.34 7.14 3.61
C SER A 226 -19.33 7.78 4.57
N ASN A 227 -19.02 7.76 5.87
CA ASN A 227 -19.78 8.52 6.85
C ASN A 227 -19.27 9.98 6.88
N PRO A 228 -20.09 10.99 6.53
CA PRO A 228 -19.64 12.39 6.49
C PRO A 228 -19.20 12.94 7.86
N LEU A 229 -19.57 12.29 8.96
CA LEU A 229 -19.16 12.65 10.32
C LEU A 229 -17.87 11.94 10.76
N SER A 230 -17.43 10.93 10.01
CA SER A 230 -16.24 10.15 10.32
C SER A 230 -14.99 10.81 9.76
N LYS A 231 -13.89 10.71 10.52
CA LYS A 231 -12.55 11.10 10.06
C LYS A 231 -11.82 9.92 9.40
N LEU A 232 -12.45 8.76 9.36
CA LEU A 232 -11.94 7.54 8.72
C LEU A 232 -12.24 7.55 7.23
N THR A 233 -11.72 6.56 6.53
CA THR A 233 -11.79 6.46 5.07
C THR A 233 -12.13 5.05 4.66
N VAL A 234 -12.94 4.91 3.61
CA VAL A 234 -13.30 3.60 3.07
C VAL A 234 -12.19 3.06 2.16
N LEU A 235 -12.03 1.74 2.13
CA LEU A 235 -11.18 1.06 1.14
C LEU A 235 -11.73 1.22 -0.28
N ASN A 236 -10.86 1.25 -1.28
CA ASN A 236 -11.26 1.35 -2.68
C ASN A 236 -11.64 -0.02 -3.26
N SER A 237 -12.89 -0.17 -3.73
CA SER A 237 -13.43 -1.45 -4.20
C SER A 237 -12.84 -1.98 -5.51
N MET A 238 -11.97 -1.22 -6.17
CA MET A 238 -11.33 -1.64 -7.43
C MET A 238 -9.97 -2.32 -7.23
N HIS A 239 -9.47 -2.37 -5.99
CA HIS A 239 -8.23 -3.07 -5.66
C HIS A 239 -8.50 -4.56 -5.47
N SER A 240 -7.53 -5.39 -5.83
CA SER A 240 -7.66 -6.84 -5.73
C SER A 240 -7.10 -7.41 -4.42
N HIS A 241 -6.19 -6.69 -3.78
CA HIS A 241 -5.55 -7.13 -2.53
C HIS A 241 -5.30 -5.96 -1.58
N PHE A 242 -5.33 -6.23 -0.27
CA PHE A 242 -5.05 -5.25 0.77
C PHE A 242 -4.06 -5.77 1.82
N ILE A 243 -3.07 -4.94 2.14
CA ILE A 243 -2.19 -5.12 3.29
C ILE A 243 -2.49 -3.96 4.24
N LEU A 244 -3.08 -4.29 5.39
CA LEU A 244 -3.53 -3.30 6.37
C LEU A 244 -2.50 -3.20 7.50
N ALA A 245 -1.68 -2.14 7.45
CA ALA A 245 -0.56 -1.93 8.36
C ALA A 245 -1.02 -1.37 9.71
N ASP A 246 -0.66 -2.03 10.79
CA ASP A 246 -1.13 -1.73 12.13
C ASP A 246 0.01 -1.34 13.07
N ASN A 247 -0.09 -0.14 13.63
CA ASN A 247 0.80 0.40 14.64
C ASN A 247 0.08 0.71 15.97
N GLY A 248 -1.14 0.21 16.16
CA GLY A 248 -1.97 0.43 17.34
C GLY A 248 -2.62 1.81 17.44
N THR A 249 -2.44 2.69 16.45
CA THR A 249 -3.10 4.00 16.40
C THR A 249 -4.43 3.95 15.67
N THR A 250 -5.29 4.95 15.92
CA THR A 250 -6.60 5.11 15.28
C THR A 250 -6.71 6.54 14.73
N GLY A 251 -7.17 6.69 13.49
CA GLY A 251 -7.30 7.97 12.79
C GLY A 251 -5.97 8.62 12.40
N LYS A 252 -4.87 7.86 12.35
CA LYS A 252 -3.54 8.38 12.01
C LYS A 252 -2.92 7.63 10.84
N TYR A 253 -2.38 8.40 9.90
CA TYR A 253 -1.58 7.91 8.78
C TYR A 253 -0.13 7.63 9.23
N GLY A 254 0.62 6.87 8.43
CA GLY A 254 2.06 6.66 8.60
C GLY A 254 2.47 5.22 8.94
N ALA A 255 1.53 4.36 9.35
CA ALA A 255 1.82 2.95 9.65
C ALA A 255 2.32 2.18 8.42
N GLU A 256 1.81 2.53 7.25
CA GLU A 256 2.09 1.92 5.95
C GLU A 256 3.44 2.36 5.36
N VAL A 257 3.97 3.53 5.74
CA VAL A 257 5.08 4.19 5.04
C VAL A 257 6.33 3.32 5.04
N LYS A 258 6.83 2.94 6.23
CA LYS A 258 8.02 2.09 6.37
C LYS A 258 7.81 0.71 5.75
N LEU A 259 6.65 0.11 6.00
CA LEU A 259 6.30 -1.22 5.52
C LEU A 259 6.34 -1.28 3.98
N ARG A 260 5.70 -0.30 3.33
CA ARG A 260 5.67 -0.18 1.87
C ARG A 260 7.06 -0.03 1.28
N ARG A 261 7.90 0.85 1.84
CA ARG A 261 9.30 1.04 1.40
C ARG A 261 10.10 -0.26 1.45
N GLN A 262 10.04 -0.94 2.60
CA GLN A 262 10.79 -2.18 2.81
C GLN A 262 10.30 -3.29 1.87
N LEU A 263 8.99 -3.37 1.61
CA LEU A 263 8.40 -4.32 0.68
C LEU A 263 8.82 -4.04 -0.77
N GLU A 264 8.72 -2.78 -1.23
CA GLU A 264 9.15 -2.38 -2.58
C GLU A 264 10.62 -2.73 -2.83
N LYS A 265 11.50 -2.40 -1.88
CA LYS A 265 12.92 -2.74 -1.93
C LYS A 265 13.17 -4.25 -1.89
N HIS A 266 12.39 -5.00 -1.11
CA HIS A 266 12.54 -6.45 -1.07
C HIS A 266 12.09 -7.12 -2.37
N ILE A 267 11.02 -6.61 -3.00
CA ILE A 267 10.56 -7.06 -4.32
C ILE A 267 11.61 -6.75 -5.39
N SER A 268 12.23 -5.57 -5.34
CA SER A 268 13.24 -5.19 -6.33
C SER A 268 14.48 -6.08 -6.32
N LEU A 269 14.77 -6.75 -5.21
CA LEU A 269 15.88 -7.70 -5.09
C LEU A 269 15.53 -9.10 -5.61
N GLN A 270 14.26 -9.39 -5.88
CA GLN A 270 13.85 -10.70 -6.38
C GLN A 270 14.28 -10.88 -7.83
N LYS A 271 15.02 -11.95 -8.12
CA LYS A 271 15.49 -12.25 -9.46
C LYS A 271 14.32 -12.69 -10.34
N ILE A 272 14.11 -11.98 -11.44
CA ILE A 272 13.17 -12.42 -12.46
C ILE A 272 13.92 -13.38 -13.39
N ASN A 273 13.49 -14.65 -13.44
CA ASN A 273 13.92 -15.57 -14.49
C ASN A 273 13.19 -15.18 -15.79
N THR A 274 13.67 -14.15 -16.49
CA THR A 274 13.17 -13.85 -17.82
C THR A 274 13.67 -14.92 -18.78
N LYS A 275 12.88 -15.99 -18.99
CA LYS A 275 12.95 -16.76 -20.23
C LYS A 275 12.45 -15.85 -21.35
N ARG A 276 13.31 -14.95 -21.82
CA ARG A 276 13.02 -14.09 -22.97
C ARG A 276 13.11 -14.96 -24.23
N CYS A 277 11.95 -15.38 -24.75
CA CYS A 277 11.85 -15.83 -26.13
C CYS A 277 11.55 -14.58 -26.98
N PHE A 278 12.59 -13.96 -27.53
CA PHE A 278 12.40 -12.98 -28.59
C PHE A 278 12.21 -13.74 -29.89
N ARG A 279 10.98 -13.75 -30.40
CA ARG A 279 10.68 -14.29 -31.72
C ARG A 279 11.05 -13.23 -32.75
N PHE A 280 12.32 -13.20 -33.16
CA PHE A 280 12.76 -12.38 -34.28
C PHE A 280 12.25 -13.00 -35.58
N PHE A 281 11.43 -12.27 -36.32
CA PHE A 281 11.14 -12.60 -37.72
C PHE A 281 12.23 -11.92 -38.57
N PHE A 282 13.21 -12.68 -39.06
CA PHE A 282 14.11 -12.20 -40.09
C PHE A 282 13.47 -12.41 -41.47
N CYS A 283 13.32 -11.34 -42.25
CA CYS A 283 13.02 -11.44 -43.68
C CYS A 283 14.35 -11.49 -44.42
N ILE A 284 14.75 -12.64 -44.94
CA ILE A 284 15.92 -12.74 -45.82
C ILE A 284 15.43 -12.47 -47.24
N SER A 285 15.66 -11.26 -47.74
CA SER A 285 15.49 -10.99 -49.18
C SER A 285 16.71 -11.49 -49.93
N ASN A 286 16.62 -12.68 -50.53
CA ASN A 286 17.57 -13.11 -51.56
C ASN A 286 17.04 -12.67 -52.93
N SER A 287 17.83 -11.85 -53.64
CA SER A 287 17.46 -11.14 -54.86
C SER A 287 17.24 -12.00 -56.12
N ILE A 288 17.02 -13.32 -56.06
CA ILE A 288 16.99 -14.14 -57.29
C ILE A 288 15.79 -15.08 -57.44
N PHE A 289 14.95 -15.37 -56.43
CA PHE A 289 13.71 -16.12 -56.67
C PHE A 289 12.59 -15.69 -55.72
N TYR A 290 11.42 -15.40 -56.27
CA TYR A 290 10.16 -15.15 -55.54
C TYR A 290 9.78 -16.38 -54.71
N ASN A 291 10.12 -16.38 -53.42
CA ASN A 291 9.43 -17.11 -52.36
C ASN A 291 9.93 -16.62 -50.99
N SER A 292 9.07 -15.90 -50.26
CA SER A 292 9.34 -15.44 -48.89
C SER A 292 9.06 -16.56 -47.89
N SER A 293 10.11 -17.24 -47.41
CA SER A 293 10.00 -18.18 -46.30
C SER A 293 10.48 -17.52 -45.00
N TRP A 294 9.60 -17.51 -43.99
CA TRP A 294 9.92 -17.00 -42.65
C TRP A 294 10.65 -18.10 -41.87
N VAL A 295 11.91 -17.86 -41.50
CA VAL A 295 12.64 -18.76 -40.59
C VAL A 295 12.44 -18.25 -39.15
N ALA A 296 11.79 -19.06 -38.32
CA ALA A 296 11.75 -18.82 -36.88
C ALA A 296 13.06 -19.34 -36.27
N CYS A 297 13.89 -18.43 -35.73
CA CYS A 297 15.06 -18.80 -34.95
C CYS A 297 14.74 -18.62 -33.46
N GLU A 298 14.70 -19.71 -32.70
CA GLU A 298 14.57 -19.68 -31.24
C GLU A 298 15.95 -19.54 -30.60
N ILE A 299 16.36 -18.32 -30.29
CA ILE A 299 17.57 -18.08 -29.52
C ILE A 299 17.19 -17.82 -28.07
N SER A 300 17.50 -18.79 -27.21
CA SER A 300 17.35 -18.65 -25.76
C SER A 300 18.61 -18.01 -25.18
N PHE A 301 18.55 -16.71 -24.90
CA PHE A 301 19.59 -16.05 -24.12
C PHE A 301 19.36 -16.33 -22.62
N PRO A 302 20.35 -16.83 -21.87
CA PRO A 302 20.27 -16.87 -20.41
C PRO A 302 20.22 -15.43 -19.89
N GLY A 303 19.04 -15.00 -19.43
CA GLY A 303 18.85 -13.67 -18.88
C GLY A 303 19.70 -13.49 -17.63
N ILE A 304 20.62 -12.53 -17.66
CA ILE A 304 21.29 -11.98 -16.47
C ILE A 304 20.17 -11.59 -15.51
N GLY A 305 20.08 -12.26 -14.36
CA GLY A 305 18.97 -12.13 -13.41
C GLY A 305 18.88 -10.71 -12.84
N GLN A 306 18.20 -9.83 -13.56
CA GLN A 306 17.86 -8.50 -13.10
C GLN A 306 16.71 -8.61 -12.09
N GLY A 307 16.82 -7.81 -11.03
CA GLY A 307 15.77 -7.66 -10.03
C GLY A 307 14.49 -7.09 -10.64
N VAL A 308 13.37 -7.14 -9.91
CA VAL A 308 12.12 -6.50 -10.35
C VAL A 308 12.33 -4.98 -10.44
N PRO A 309 12.19 -4.34 -11.61
CA PRO A 309 12.28 -2.88 -11.70
C PRO A 309 11.09 -2.25 -10.95
N VAL A 310 11.39 -1.18 -10.20
CA VAL A 310 10.40 -0.38 -9.47
C VAL A 310 10.36 1.02 -10.08
N VAL A 311 9.18 1.58 -10.29
CA VAL A 311 8.98 2.96 -10.75
C VAL A 311 7.98 3.63 -9.81
N ALA A 312 8.29 4.85 -9.37
CA ALA A 312 7.37 5.68 -8.61
C ALA A 312 6.60 6.62 -9.53
N LEU A 313 5.27 6.66 -9.41
CA LEU A 313 4.41 7.56 -10.17
C LEU A 313 3.79 8.58 -9.21
N ILE A 314 4.04 9.86 -9.44
CA ILE A 314 3.56 10.98 -8.62
C ILE A 314 2.46 11.71 -9.37
N VAL A 315 1.30 11.84 -8.73
CA VAL A 315 0.19 12.66 -9.23
C VAL A 315 -0.24 13.58 -8.13
N GLU A 316 -0.13 14.88 -8.35
CA GLU A 316 -0.47 15.88 -7.33
C GLU A 316 0.40 15.65 -6.05
N GLY A 317 0.22 16.40 -4.97
CA GLY A 317 0.76 16.03 -3.66
C GLY A 317 0.89 17.17 -2.68
N GLY A 318 0.95 16.83 -1.39
CA GLY A 318 1.42 17.73 -0.35
C GLY A 318 2.94 17.64 -0.14
N PRO A 319 3.50 18.34 0.86
CA PRO A 319 4.93 18.32 1.18
C PRO A 319 5.50 16.91 1.42
N ASN A 320 4.70 16.00 1.98
CA ASN A 320 5.11 14.61 2.22
C ASN A 320 5.51 13.88 0.93
N VAL A 321 4.91 14.25 -0.21
CA VAL A 321 5.24 13.64 -1.52
C VAL A 321 6.66 14.03 -1.95
N ILE A 322 7.08 15.26 -1.66
CA ILE A 322 8.45 15.73 -1.96
C ILE A 322 9.47 14.89 -1.15
N SER A 323 9.19 14.66 0.14
CA SER A 323 10.02 13.78 0.97
C SER A 323 10.10 12.35 0.41
N ILE A 324 8.95 11.80 -0.01
CA ILE A 324 8.88 10.47 -0.65
C ILE A 324 9.72 10.41 -1.93
N VAL A 325 9.66 11.44 -2.78
CA VAL A 325 10.46 11.52 -4.01
C VAL A 325 11.95 11.57 -3.68
N LEU A 326 12.34 12.41 -2.71
CA LEU A 326 13.73 12.50 -2.28
C LEU A 326 14.26 11.17 -1.73
N GLU A 327 13.45 10.43 -0.96
CA GLU A 327 13.80 9.10 -0.47
C GLU A 327 14.01 8.10 -1.62
N TYR A 328 13.12 8.09 -2.62
CA TYR A 328 13.28 7.22 -3.80
C TYR A 328 14.54 7.52 -4.60
N LEU A 329 14.89 8.79 -4.77
CA LEU A 329 16.08 9.19 -5.51
C LEU A 329 17.38 8.90 -4.73
N ARG A 330 17.31 8.84 -3.40
CA ARG A 330 18.44 8.50 -2.53
C ARG A 330 18.64 6.99 -2.33
N ASP A 331 17.68 6.16 -2.75
CA ASP A 331 17.84 4.71 -2.68
C ASP A 331 19.03 4.23 -3.52
N THR A 332 19.55 3.05 -3.18
CA THR A 332 20.64 2.42 -3.92
C THR A 332 20.18 1.02 -4.36
N PRO A 333 19.93 0.80 -5.68
CA PRO A 333 19.95 1.80 -6.77
C PRO A 333 18.77 2.80 -6.67
N PRO A 334 18.89 4.02 -7.23
CA PRO A 334 17.81 4.99 -7.24
C PRO A 334 16.56 4.47 -7.94
N VAL A 335 15.39 4.77 -7.39
CA VAL A 335 14.11 4.43 -8.01
C VAL A 335 13.70 5.57 -8.95
N PRO A 336 13.47 5.30 -10.25
CA PRO A 336 13.00 6.31 -11.18
C PRO A 336 11.62 6.84 -10.79
N VAL A 337 11.47 8.17 -10.84
CA VAL A 337 10.24 8.88 -10.48
C VAL A 337 9.65 9.53 -11.72
N VAL A 338 8.37 9.23 -11.99
CA VAL A 338 7.57 9.85 -13.05
C VAL A 338 6.62 10.83 -12.38
N VAL A 339 6.69 12.11 -12.78
CA VAL A 339 5.87 13.19 -12.24
C VAL A 339 4.82 13.60 -13.26
N CYS A 340 3.56 13.69 -12.83
CA CYS A 340 2.43 14.09 -13.68
C CYS A 340 2.31 15.62 -13.69
N ASP A 341 2.91 16.27 -14.67
CA ASP A 341 2.83 17.73 -14.83
C ASP A 341 1.39 18.21 -15.10
N GLY A 342 0.99 19.31 -14.48
CA GLY A 342 -0.36 19.88 -14.54
C GLY A 342 -1.39 19.16 -13.66
N SER A 343 -0.93 18.29 -12.74
CA SER A 343 -1.82 17.60 -11.78
C SER A 343 -2.01 18.36 -10.48
N GLY A 344 -1.17 19.36 -10.18
CA GLY A 344 -1.33 20.27 -9.04
C GLY A 344 -0.27 20.14 -7.93
N ARG A 345 -0.22 21.18 -7.08
CA ARG A 345 0.58 21.30 -5.84
C ARG A 345 2.02 20.77 -5.99
N ALA A 346 2.42 19.76 -5.21
CA ALA A 346 3.81 19.28 -5.20
C ALA A 346 4.28 18.72 -6.55
N SER A 347 3.40 18.11 -7.34
CA SER A 347 3.75 17.55 -8.64
C SER A 347 4.17 18.65 -9.62
N ASP A 348 3.42 19.76 -9.65
CA ASP A 348 3.74 20.90 -10.52
C ASP A 348 5.00 21.64 -10.06
N ILE A 349 5.23 21.73 -8.74
CA ILE A 349 6.47 22.31 -8.20
C ILE A 349 7.69 21.47 -8.63
N LEU A 350 7.61 20.15 -8.54
CA LEU A 350 8.68 19.25 -8.98
C LEU A 350 8.91 19.33 -10.50
N ALA A 351 7.83 19.36 -11.29
CA ALA A 351 7.91 19.48 -12.74
C ALA A 351 8.49 20.83 -13.18
N PHE A 352 8.07 21.92 -12.53
CA PHE A 352 8.63 23.26 -12.75
C PHE A 352 10.12 23.27 -12.38
N GLY A 353 10.48 22.79 -11.19
CA GLY A 353 11.88 22.72 -10.76
C GLY A 353 12.76 21.94 -11.75
N HIS A 354 12.28 20.82 -12.27
CA HIS A 354 12.99 20.05 -13.31
C HIS A 354 13.18 20.85 -14.60
N LYS A 355 12.12 21.48 -15.13
CA LYS A 355 12.19 22.25 -16.40
C LYS A 355 13.18 23.40 -16.32
N TYR A 356 13.17 24.15 -15.22
CA TYR A 356 14.01 25.35 -15.08
C TYR A 356 15.41 25.07 -14.53
N SER A 357 15.65 23.88 -13.96
CA SER A 357 17.01 23.46 -13.60
C SER A 357 17.88 23.18 -14.84
N GLU A 358 17.28 22.97 -16.01
CA GLU A 358 18.01 22.70 -17.26
C GLU A 358 18.30 23.97 -18.10
N GLU A 359 17.61 25.10 -17.84
CA GLU A 359 17.68 26.31 -18.68
C GLU A 359 18.62 27.44 -18.16
N GLY A 360 19.47 27.22 -17.15
CA GLY A 360 20.47 28.25 -16.78
C GLY A 360 21.12 28.15 -15.40
N GLY A 361 21.66 27.00 -15.03
CA GLY A 361 22.49 26.83 -13.83
C GLY A 361 23.36 25.59 -13.87
#